data_AF-A0A3D0MAU7-F1
#
_entry.id   AF-A0A3D0MAU7-F1
#
_cell.length_a   1.000
_cell.length_b   1.000
_cell.length_c   1.000
_cell.angle_alpha   90.00
_cell.angle_beta   90.00
_cell.angle_gamma   90.00
#
_symmetry.space_group_name_H-M   'P 1'
#
loop_
_entity.id
_entity.type
_entity.pdbx_description
1 polymer ?
#
loop_
_entity_poly.entity_id
_entity_poly.type
_entity_poly.pdbx_seq_one_letter_code
_entity_poly.pdbx_strand_id
1 'polypeptide(L)'
;WSFATDVERAVAGEELERVLWTAMLNAEDSSRKKIYFGAYRDIALSASALERLLAVWQQELQPEGLSLSENDYIALASNLAIKLPQRSQEIVTTQLGKIENEDRRRRFEWISPALSPEQQTRDAFFNSLQDESNRRIESWVLGALNALHHPLRRELSEGYLLPSLQLLEEIQVTGDIFFPARWLGVSLGNYTSASAAAAVRDFLAQCSNYNHQLRMKILQAADTLFRAVDFRQTK
;
A
#
# COMPACT_ATOMS: atom_id res chain seq x y z
N TRP A 1 -1.24 0.62 -13.80
CA TRP A 1 -2.27 -0.24 -13.16
C TRP A 1 -3.61 0.48 -13.00
N SER A 2 -3.72 1.68 -12.43
CA SER A 2 -5.00 2.35 -12.10
C SER A 2 -6.03 2.46 -13.24
N PHE A 3 -5.60 2.60 -14.50
CA PHE A 3 -6.51 2.67 -15.66
C PHE A 3 -6.84 1.32 -16.31
N ALA A 4 -6.13 0.25 -15.95
CA ALA A 4 -6.45 -1.10 -16.40
C ALA A 4 -7.55 -1.71 -15.52
N THR A 5 -8.46 -2.47 -16.14
CA THR A 5 -9.43 -3.30 -15.41
C THR A 5 -8.73 -4.47 -14.73
N ASP A 6 -9.38 -5.10 -13.75
CA ASP A 6 -8.79 -6.25 -13.06
C ASP A 6 -8.60 -7.46 -14.00
N VAL A 7 -9.40 -7.55 -15.08
CA VAL A 7 -9.21 -8.53 -16.16
C VAL A 7 -7.99 -8.20 -17.02
N GLU A 8 -7.84 -6.97 -17.49
CA GLU A 8 -6.68 -6.55 -18.31
C GLU A 8 -5.36 -6.76 -17.54
N ARG A 9 -5.41 -6.46 -16.25
CA ARG A 9 -4.35 -6.68 -15.29
C ARG A 9 -3.99 -8.16 -15.13
N ALA A 10 -4.98 -9.04 -15.03
CA ALA A 10 -4.75 -10.47 -14.95
C ALA A 10 -4.13 -11.01 -16.26
N VAL A 11 -4.65 -10.57 -17.42
CA VAL A 11 -4.14 -10.99 -18.74
C VAL A 11 -2.70 -10.57 -18.98
N ALA A 12 -2.33 -9.33 -18.63
CA ALA A 12 -0.98 -8.83 -18.81
C ALA A 12 -0.03 -9.17 -17.65
N GLY A 13 -0.57 -9.65 -16.52
CA GLY A 13 0.13 -9.78 -15.25
C GLY A 13 1.28 -10.78 -15.31
N GLU A 14 1.02 -12.00 -15.74
CA GLU A 14 2.04 -13.07 -15.80
C GLU A 14 3.19 -12.72 -16.77
N GLU A 15 2.87 -12.13 -17.91
CA GLU A 15 3.90 -11.70 -18.86
C GLU A 15 4.75 -10.56 -18.28
N LEU A 16 4.12 -9.59 -17.60
CA LEU A 16 4.86 -8.52 -16.95
C LEU A 16 5.74 -9.04 -15.80
N GLU A 17 5.23 -9.98 -15.01
CA GLU A 17 6.01 -10.70 -13.99
C GLU A 17 7.24 -11.37 -14.60
N ARG A 18 7.06 -12.11 -15.69
CA ARG A 18 8.15 -12.77 -16.42
C ARG A 18 9.18 -11.77 -16.92
N VAL A 19 8.74 -10.71 -17.59
CA VAL A 19 9.62 -9.67 -18.15
C VAL A 19 10.42 -8.98 -17.04
N LEU A 20 9.80 -8.60 -15.93
CA LEU A 20 10.50 -7.95 -14.82
C LEU A 20 11.52 -8.88 -14.16
N TRP A 21 11.17 -10.15 -13.97
CA TRP A 21 12.10 -11.14 -13.43
C TRP A 21 13.31 -11.35 -14.35
N THR A 22 13.08 -11.54 -15.65
CA THR A 22 14.16 -11.67 -16.64
C THR A 22 15.02 -10.41 -16.71
N ALA A 23 14.42 -9.22 -16.69
CA ALA A 23 15.14 -7.95 -16.66
C ALA A 23 16.02 -7.83 -15.40
N MET A 24 15.54 -8.30 -14.25
CA MET A 24 16.31 -8.36 -13.01
C MET A 24 17.51 -9.30 -13.14
N LEU A 25 17.33 -10.49 -13.70
CA LEU A 25 18.45 -11.44 -13.88
C LEU A 25 19.53 -10.86 -14.81
N ASN A 26 19.13 -10.19 -15.89
CA ASN A 26 20.03 -9.66 -16.92
C ASN A 26 20.61 -8.27 -16.62
N ALA A 27 20.15 -7.58 -15.57
CA ALA A 27 20.67 -6.27 -15.21
C ALA A 27 22.14 -6.37 -14.75
N GLU A 28 22.98 -5.45 -15.20
CA GLU A 28 24.43 -5.47 -14.97
C GLU A 28 24.81 -5.09 -13.52
N ASP A 29 24.09 -4.16 -12.90
CA ASP A 29 24.40 -3.66 -11.57
C ASP A 29 23.30 -3.96 -10.54
N SER A 30 23.72 -4.05 -9.28
CA SER A 30 22.84 -4.39 -8.16
C SER A 30 21.69 -3.38 -7.98
N SER A 31 21.90 -2.10 -8.29
CA SER A 31 20.87 -1.08 -8.13
C SER A 31 19.71 -1.29 -9.12
N ARG A 32 20.02 -1.55 -10.39
CA ARG A 32 19.01 -1.90 -11.40
C ARG A 32 18.31 -3.21 -11.06
N LYS A 33 19.04 -4.21 -10.56
CA LYS A 33 18.45 -5.46 -10.06
C LYS A 33 17.40 -5.20 -8.98
N LYS A 34 17.70 -4.34 -8.00
CA LYS A 34 16.74 -3.97 -6.94
C LYS A 34 15.51 -3.25 -7.50
N ILE A 35 15.66 -2.36 -8.48
CA ILE A 35 14.53 -1.66 -9.10
C ILE A 35 13.59 -2.67 -9.78
N TYR A 36 14.13 -3.58 -10.59
CA TYR A 36 13.32 -4.61 -11.25
C TYR A 36 12.70 -5.59 -10.24
N PHE A 37 13.44 -5.99 -9.20
CA PHE A 37 12.92 -6.86 -8.14
C PHE A 37 11.79 -6.17 -7.35
N GLY A 38 11.92 -4.89 -7.03
CA GLY A 38 10.86 -4.11 -6.37
C GLY A 38 9.60 -4.04 -7.21
N ALA A 39 9.74 -3.73 -8.50
CA ALA A 39 8.61 -3.73 -9.43
C ALA A 39 7.95 -5.11 -9.54
N TYR A 40 8.76 -6.17 -9.64
CA TYR A 40 8.28 -7.57 -9.66
C TYR A 40 7.51 -7.91 -8.39
N ARG A 41 8.09 -7.61 -7.21
CA ARG A 41 7.43 -7.77 -5.90
C ARG A 41 6.07 -7.08 -5.87
N ASP A 42 6.00 -5.84 -6.33
CA ASP A 42 4.79 -5.05 -6.22
C ASP A 42 3.65 -5.61 -7.10
N ILE A 43 3.96 -6.09 -8.31
CA ILE A 43 2.93 -6.59 -9.23
C ILE A 43 2.61 -8.09 -9.10
N ALA A 44 3.49 -8.90 -8.51
CA ALA A 44 3.36 -10.35 -8.52
C ALA A 44 2.05 -10.82 -7.88
N LEU A 45 1.28 -11.65 -8.59
CA LEU A 45 0.04 -12.26 -8.14
C LEU A 45 -0.08 -13.73 -8.54
N SER A 46 0.65 -14.18 -9.58
CA SER A 46 0.63 -15.60 -9.95
C SER A 46 1.25 -16.46 -8.83
N ALA A 47 0.75 -17.70 -8.69
CA ALA A 47 1.27 -18.64 -7.69
C ALA A 47 2.79 -18.83 -7.82
N SER A 48 3.28 -19.00 -9.04
CA SER A 48 4.71 -19.16 -9.33
C SER A 48 5.54 -17.95 -8.92
N ALA A 49 5.00 -16.73 -9.08
CA ALA A 49 5.70 -15.51 -8.70
C ALA A 49 5.72 -15.32 -7.18
N LEU A 50 4.62 -15.62 -6.49
CA LEU A 50 4.55 -15.56 -5.03
C LEU A 50 5.45 -16.61 -4.37
N GLU A 51 5.49 -17.83 -4.88
CA GLU A 51 6.43 -18.87 -4.44
C GLU A 51 7.88 -18.41 -4.60
N ARG A 52 8.21 -17.77 -5.72
CA ARG A 52 9.55 -17.24 -5.95
C ARG A 52 9.92 -16.11 -4.99
N LEU A 53 9.03 -15.16 -4.77
CA LEU A 53 9.23 -14.08 -3.80
C LEU A 53 9.40 -14.62 -2.38
N LEU A 54 8.62 -15.64 -2.03
CA LEU A 54 8.75 -16.34 -0.76
C LEU A 54 10.12 -17.03 -0.63
N ALA A 55 10.58 -17.75 -1.65
CA ALA A 55 11.91 -18.39 -1.63
C ALA A 55 13.04 -17.34 -1.49
N VAL A 56 12.90 -16.16 -2.11
CA VAL A 56 13.84 -15.04 -1.90
C VAL A 56 13.79 -14.52 -0.48
N TRP A 57 12.59 -14.35 0.09
CA TRP A 57 12.40 -13.91 1.47
C TRP A 57 12.97 -14.92 2.50
N GLN A 58 12.81 -16.21 2.23
CA GLN A 58 13.39 -17.30 3.03
C GLN A 58 14.90 -17.46 2.82
N GLN A 59 15.48 -16.77 1.83
CA GLN A 59 16.88 -16.87 1.40
C GLN A 59 17.26 -18.22 0.78
N GLU A 60 16.26 -19.01 0.38
CA GLU A 60 16.42 -20.27 -0.37
C GLU A 60 16.77 -20.01 -1.84
N LEU A 61 16.28 -18.89 -2.39
CA LEU A 61 16.65 -18.38 -3.70
C LEU A 61 17.38 -17.04 -3.56
N GLN A 62 18.63 -16.98 -4.01
CA GLN A 62 19.44 -15.76 -3.96
C GLN A 62 19.91 -15.42 -5.39
N PRO A 63 19.15 -14.59 -6.12
CA PRO A 63 19.54 -14.17 -7.46
C PRO A 63 20.91 -13.50 -7.45
N GLU A 64 21.80 -13.93 -8.33
CA GLU A 64 23.17 -13.42 -8.40
C GLU A 64 23.18 -11.89 -8.60
N GLY A 65 23.98 -11.20 -7.78
CA GLY A 65 24.10 -9.73 -7.78
C GLY A 65 22.93 -8.97 -7.16
N LEU A 66 21.85 -9.63 -6.72
CA LEU A 66 20.76 -8.99 -5.96
C LEU A 66 21.12 -8.97 -4.47
N SER A 67 21.45 -7.80 -3.94
CA SER A 67 21.64 -7.60 -2.51
C SER A 67 20.41 -6.94 -1.90
N LEU A 68 19.73 -7.57 -0.95
CA LEU A 68 18.59 -6.99 -0.26
C LEU A 68 19.03 -6.52 1.13
N SER A 69 18.68 -5.28 1.47
CA SER A 69 18.83 -4.75 2.81
C SER A 69 17.72 -5.25 3.73
N GLU A 70 17.87 -5.05 5.04
CA GLU A 70 16.81 -5.36 6.00
C GLU A 70 15.48 -4.66 5.67
N ASN A 71 15.52 -3.40 5.21
CA ASN A 71 14.31 -2.69 4.75
C ASN A 71 13.68 -3.36 3.51
N ASP A 72 14.50 -3.92 2.61
CA ASP A 72 13.99 -4.64 1.45
C ASP A 72 13.27 -5.93 1.88
N TYR A 73 13.83 -6.65 2.86
CA TYR A 73 13.18 -7.84 3.45
C TYR A 73 11.90 -7.49 4.22
N ILE A 74 11.87 -6.37 4.97
CA ILE A 74 10.66 -5.88 5.64
C ILE A 74 9.56 -5.57 4.61
N ALA A 75 9.92 -4.88 3.51
CA ALA A 75 8.97 -4.55 2.45
C ALA A 75 8.48 -5.81 1.72
N LEU A 76 9.37 -6.78 1.49
CA LEU A 76 9.02 -8.09 0.93
C LEU A 76 8.06 -8.88 1.83
N ALA A 77 8.34 -8.94 3.14
CA ALA A 77 7.48 -9.58 4.12
C ALA A 77 6.10 -8.92 4.19
N SER A 78 6.04 -7.58 4.20
CA SER A 78 4.79 -6.82 4.19
C SER A 78 3.94 -7.15 2.96
N ASN A 79 4.57 -7.20 1.78
CA ASN A 79 3.89 -7.53 0.52
C ASN A 79 3.38 -8.98 0.52
N LEU A 80 4.22 -9.93 0.92
CA LEU A 80 3.85 -11.35 1.02
C LEU A 80 2.73 -11.57 2.04
N ALA A 81 2.75 -10.91 3.19
CA ALA A 81 1.71 -11.04 4.21
C ALA A 81 0.32 -10.59 3.70
N ILE A 82 0.27 -9.58 2.82
CA ILE A 82 -0.96 -9.14 2.17
C ILE A 82 -1.41 -10.13 1.08
N LYS A 83 -0.47 -10.63 0.27
CA LYS A 83 -0.75 -11.47 -0.90
C LYS A 83 -0.95 -12.96 -0.57
N LEU A 84 -0.46 -13.40 0.58
CA LEU A 84 -0.58 -14.77 1.12
C LEU A 84 -1.24 -14.73 2.50
N PRO A 85 -2.54 -14.39 2.60
CA PRO A 85 -3.21 -14.16 3.88
C PRO A 85 -3.13 -15.36 4.82
N GLN A 86 -3.14 -16.60 4.31
CA GLN A 86 -3.02 -17.82 5.11
C GLN A 86 -1.65 -17.96 5.79
N ARG A 87 -0.63 -17.25 5.29
CA ARG A 87 0.74 -17.24 5.85
C ARG A 87 1.12 -15.92 6.49
N SER A 88 0.20 -14.94 6.54
CA SER A 88 0.48 -13.59 7.03
C SER A 88 1.10 -13.60 8.42
N GLN A 89 0.49 -14.33 9.37
CA GLN A 89 0.99 -14.43 10.74
C GLN A 89 2.41 -15.04 10.81
N GLU A 90 2.67 -16.11 10.05
CA GLU A 90 3.98 -16.77 9.96
C GLU A 90 5.04 -15.81 9.42
N ILE A 91 4.73 -15.12 8.32
CA ILE A 91 5.62 -14.18 7.64
C ILE A 91 5.97 -13.01 8.55
N VAL A 92 4.96 -12.39 9.17
CA VAL A 92 5.13 -11.25 10.08
C VAL A 92 5.97 -11.65 11.30
N THR A 93 5.64 -12.77 11.95
CA THR A 93 6.35 -13.24 13.15
C THR A 93 7.81 -13.58 12.83
N THR A 94 8.04 -14.28 11.73
CA THR A 94 9.39 -14.63 11.28
C THR A 94 10.20 -13.38 10.94
N GLN A 95 9.61 -12.43 10.22
CA GLN A 95 10.31 -11.20 9.86
C GLN A 95 10.64 -10.38 11.11
N LEU A 96 9.73 -10.26 12.09
CA LEU A 96 10.01 -9.58 13.36
C LEU A 96 11.23 -10.15 14.08
N GLY A 97 11.41 -11.48 14.05
CA GLY A 97 12.56 -12.16 14.64
C GLY A 97 13.88 -11.95 13.89
N LYS A 98 13.82 -11.54 12.61
CA LYS A 98 14.99 -11.28 11.76
C LYS A 98 15.42 -9.81 11.70
N ILE A 99 14.62 -8.88 12.21
CA ILE A 99 14.97 -7.45 12.23
C ILE A 99 15.92 -7.19 13.39
N GLU A 100 17.16 -6.83 13.07
CA GLU A 100 18.23 -6.52 14.02
C GLU A 100 18.12 -5.07 14.51
N ASN A 101 17.75 -4.15 13.62
CA ASN A 101 17.61 -2.74 14.01
C ASN A 101 16.34 -2.51 14.85
N GLU A 102 16.51 -2.06 16.08
CA GLU A 102 15.40 -1.89 17.03
C GLU A 102 14.30 -0.94 16.56
N ASP A 103 14.66 0.18 15.92
CA ASP A 103 13.66 1.15 15.44
C ASP A 103 12.82 0.59 14.29
N ARG A 104 13.46 -0.13 13.36
CA ARG A 104 12.74 -0.83 12.28
C ARG A 104 11.87 -1.95 12.83
N ARG A 105 12.32 -2.65 13.87
CA ARG A 105 11.53 -3.69 14.54
C ARG A 105 10.28 -3.09 15.18
N ARG A 106 10.42 -2.01 15.96
CA ARG A 106 9.28 -1.30 16.56
C ARG A 106 8.32 -0.79 15.50
N ARG A 107 8.83 -0.22 14.40
CA ARG A 107 8.01 0.21 13.26
C ARG A 107 7.22 -0.95 12.68
N PHE A 108 7.89 -2.07 12.38
CA PHE A 108 7.26 -3.21 11.74
C PHE A 108 6.22 -3.87 12.66
N GLU A 109 6.51 -3.96 13.96
CA GLU A 109 5.58 -4.42 14.99
C GLU A 109 4.33 -3.54 15.04
N TRP A 110 4.50 -2.22 15.04
CA TRP A 110 3.41 -1.25 15.04
C TRP A 110 2.54 -1.32 13.77
N ILE A 111 3.16 -1.56 12.60
CA ILE A 111 2.44 -1.72 11.31
C ILE A 111 1.75 -3.09 11.22
N SER A 112 2.19 -4.09 11.97
CA SER A 112 1.77 -5.48 11.80
C SER A 112 0.24 -5.72 11.85
N PRO A 113 -0.57 -5.01 12.66
CA PRO A 113 -2.03 -5.13 12.62
C PRO A 113 -2.64 -4.73 11.27
N ALA A 114 -2.04 -3.78 10.54
CA ALA A 114 -2.47 -3.42 9.19
C ALA A 114 -2.15 -4.52 8.16
N LEU A 115 -1.24 -5.45 8.46
CA LEU A 115 -0.89 -6.58 7.59
C LEU A 115 -1.78 -7.82 7.83
N SER A 116 -2.48 -7.87 8.96
CA SER A 116 -3.34 -9.00 9.35
C SER A 116 -4.39 -9.34 8.27
N PRO A 117 -4.67 -10.64 8.06
CA PRO A 117 -5.73 -11.08 7.16
C PRO A 117 -7.14 -10.86 7.72
N GLU A 118 -7.29 -10.71 9.05
CA GLU A 118 -8.56 -10.45 9.73
C GLU A 118 -9.01 -8.99 9.55
N GLN A 119 -10.24 -8.78 9.06
CA GLN A 119 -10.82 -7.44 8.90
C GLN A 119 -10.90 -6.69 10.24
N GLN A 120 -11.37 -7.36 11.29
CA GLN A 120 -11.57 -6.73 12.60
C GLN A 120 -10.27 -6.17 13.19
N THR A 121 -9.14 -6.86 13.00
CA THR A 121 -7.82 -6.37 13.42
C THR A 121 -7.43 -5.10 12.67
N ARG A 122 -7.66 -5.07 11.35
CA ARG A 122 -7.41 -3.89 10.52
C ARG A 122 -8.33 -2.73 10.90
N ASP A 123 -9.61 -2.99 11.15
CA ASP A 123 -10.59 -1.97 11.56
C ASP A 123 -10.20 -1.35 12.89
N ALA A 124 -9.87 -2.18 13.88
CA ALA A 124 -9.42 -1.74 15.20
C ALA A 124 -8.16 -0.88 15.10
N PHE A 125 -7.19 -1.31 14.27
CA PHE A 125 -5.98 -0.53 14.01
C PHE A 125 -6.30 0.81 13.34
N PHE A 126 -7.10 0.83 12.28
CA PHE A 126 -7.45 2.07 11.59
C PHE A 126 -8.20 3.03 12.53
N ASN A 127 -9.14 2.53 13.32
CA ASN A 127 -9.87 3.33 14.31
C ASN A 127 -8.94 3.91 15.38
N SER A 128 -7.88 3.19 15.76
CA SER A 128 -6.87 3.74 16.69
C SER A 128 -6.18 4.99 16.14
N LEU A 129 -6.12 5.16 14.81
CA LEU A 129 -5.56 6.35 14.17
C LEU A 129 -6.46 7.58 14.34
N GLN A 130 -7.65 7.50 14.94
CA GLN A 130 -8.42 8.68 15.33
C GLN A 130 -7.76 9.43 16.50
N ASP A 131 -7.02 8.72 17.35
CA ASP A 131 -6.21 9.33 18.39
C ASP A 131 -4.93 9.94 17.77
N GLU A 132 -4.74 11.25 17.95
CA GLU A 132 -3.55 11.98 17.49
C GLU A 132 -2.24 11.34 17.96
N SER A 133 -2.22 10.76 19.16
CA SER A 133 -1.02 10.13 19.71
C SER A 133 -0.55 8.93 18.87
N ASN A 134 -1.46 8.25 18.18
CA ASN A 134 -1.18 7.17 17.24
C ASN A 134 -0.74 7.67 15.86
N ARG A 135 -0.78 8.99 15.62
CA ARG A 135 -0.32 9.61 14.37
C ARG A 135 1.01 10.36 14.49
N ARG A 136 1.65 10.38 15.67
CA ARG A 136 2.90 11.11 15.93
C ARG A 136 4.04 10.76 14.98
N ILE A 137 4.22 9.48 14.62
CA ILE A 137 5.27 9.06 13.69
C ILE A 137 4.65 8.85 12.30
N GLU A 138 4.52 9.95 11.56
CA GLU A 138 3.82 9.98 10.27
C GLU A 138 4.33 8.93 9.26
N SER A 139 5.63 8.67 9.22
CA SER A 139 6.21 7.66 8.32
C SER A 139 5.74 6.23 8.63
N TRP A 140 5.36 5.95 9.88
CA TRP A 140 4.79 4.67 10.28
C TRP A 140 3.33 4.61 9.85
N VAL A 141 2.56 5.67 10.12
CA VAL A 141 1.16 5.82 9.70
C VAL A 141 1.00 5.62 8.19
N LEU A 142 1.82 6.30 7.39
CA LEU A 142 1.80 6.14 5.93
C LEU A 142 2.13 4.71 5.49
N GLY A 143 3.02 4.01 6.20
CA GLY A 143 3.33 2.60 5.94
C GLY A 143 2.13 1.69 6.20
N ALA A 144 1.43 1.91 7.32
CA ALA A 144 0.24 1.15 7.67
C ALA A 144 -0.94 1.46 6.74
N LEU A 145 -1.17 2.72 6.38
CA LEU A 145 -2.21 3.10 5.43
C LEU A 145 -1.97 2.49 4.04
N ASN A 146 -0.72 2.41 3.57
CA ASN A 146 -0.40 1.70 2.34
C ASN A 146 -0.77 0.21 2.40
N ALA A 147 -0.62 -0.43 3.57
CA ALA A 147 -1.02 -1.83 3.77
C ALA A 147 -2.54 -2.02 3.85
N LEU A 148 -3.25 -1.08 4.49
CA LEU A 148 -4.72 -1.07 4.55
C LEU A 148 -5.30 -0.84 3.15
N HIS A 149 -4.90 0.25 2.48
CA HIS A 149 -5.39 0.64 1.15
C HIS A 149 -4.67 -0.08 0.00
N HIS A 150 -4.07 -1.25 0.25
CA HIS A 150 -3.41 -2.04 -0.77
C HIS A 150 -4.41 -2.40 -1.91
N PRO A 151 -3.99 -2.45 -3.19
CA PRO A 151 -4.90 -2.72 -4.32
C PRO A 151 -5.76 -4.00 -4.20
N LEU A 152 -5.26 -5.03 -3.53
CA LEU A 152 -6.00 -6.28 -3.26
C LEU A 152 -7.04 -6.18 -2.13
N ARG A 153 -7.04 -5.07 -1.39
CA ARG A 153 -7.93 -4.84 -0.23
C ARG A 153 -8.87 -3.66 -0.44
N ARG A 154 -8.98 -3.14 -1.67
CA ARG A 154 -9.76 -1.93 -1.99
C ARG A 154 -11.20 -2.03 -1.51
N GLU A 155 -11.89 -3.11 -1.87
CA GLU A 155 -13.28 -3.34 -1.45
C GLU A 155 -13.42 -3.40 0.07
N LEU A 156 -12.52 -4.16 0.72
CA LEU A 156 -12.49 -4.34 2.17
C LEU A 156 -12.12 -3.08 2.95
N SER A 157 -11.47 -2.12 2.30
CA SER A 157 -10.93 -0.90 2.93
C SER A 157 -11.64 0.36 2.48
N GLU A 158 -12.66 0.25 1.62
CA GLU A 158 -13.40 1.41 1.11
C GLU A 158 -14.11 2.17 2.24
N GLY A 159 -14.53 1.46 3.30
CA GLY A 159 -15.10 2.06 4.51
C GLY A 159 -14.17 3.04 5.24
N TYR A 160 -12.85 2.98 5.01
CA TYR A 160 -11.89 3.91 5.60
C TYR A 160 -11.80 5.25 4.87
N LEU A 161 -12.36 5.37 3.66
CA LEU A 161 -12.26 6.59 2.85
C LEU A 161 -12.90 7.80 3.53
N LEU A 162 -14.15 7.67 3.97
CA LEU A 162 -14.86 8.77 4.62
C LEU A 162 -14.17 9.20 5.94
N PRO A 163 -13.84 8.29 6.88
CA PRO A 163 -13.06 8.65 8.06
C PRO A 163 -11.71 9.31 7.73
N SER A 164 -11.03 8.85 6.67
CA SER A 164 -9.76 9.44 6.24
C SER A 164 -9.91 10.90 5.78
N LEU A 165 -11.05 11.24 5.16
CA LEU A 165 -11.36 12.61 4.77
C LEU A 165 -11.75 13.47 5.99
N GLN A 166 -12.51 12.89 6.93
CA GLN A 166 -12.96 13.58 8.15
C GLN A 166 -11.80 13.96 9.09
N LEU A 167 -10.76 13.13 9.18
CA LEU A 167 -9.58 13.42 10.02
C LEU A 167 -8.67 14.52 9.47
N LEU A 168 -8.89 14.99 8.24
CA LEU A 168 -7.92 15.82 7.53
C LEU A 168 -7.70 17.20 8.16
N GLU A 169 -8.73 17.82 8.76
CA GLU A 169 -8.59 19.10 9.46
C GLU A 169 -7.72 18.97 10.70
N GLU A 170 -7.95 17.94 11.52
CA GLU A 170 -7.12 17.64 12.69
C GLU A 170 -5.68 17.32 12.26
N ILE A 171 -5.50 16.48 11.24
CA ILE A 171 -4.19 16.15 10.68
C ILE A 171 -3.45 17.39 10.19
N GLN A 172 -4.14 18.38 9.61
CA GLN A 172 -3.51 19.64 9.20
C GLN A 172 -2.98 20.44 10.39
N VAL A 173 -3.68 20.42 11.51
CA VAL A 173 -3.31 21.19 12.71
C VAL A 173 -2.20 20.48 13.49
N THR A 174 -2.23 19.15 13.56
CA THR A 174 -1.34 18.36 14.44
C THR A 174 -0.09 17.84 13.73
N GLY A 175 -0.12 17.74 12.40
CA GLY A 175 0.94 17.14 11.59
C GLY A 175 1.88 18.15 10.94
N ASP A 176 2.91 17.62 10.29
CA ASP A 176 3.75 18.38 9.38
C ASP A 176 2.95 18.89 8.18
N ILE A 177 3.40 20.01 7.59
CA ILE A 177 2.74 20.68 6.46
C ILE A 177 2.53 19.78 5.23
N PHE A 178 3.34 18.72 5.07
CA PHE A 178 3.23 17.75 3.99
C PHE A 178 2.33 16.56 4.34
N PHE A 179 2.04 16.33 5.62
CA PHE A 179 1.32 15.13 6.07
C PHE A 179 -0.11 15.01 5.51
N PRO A 180 -0.94 16.06 5.47
CA PRO A 180 -2.28 15.96 4.87
C PRO A 180 -2.27 15.47 3.42
N ALA A 181 -1.30 15.92 2.62
CA ALA A 181 -1.20 15.50 1.22
C ALA A 181 -0.74 14.04 1.09
N ARG A 182 0.20 13.61 1.94
CA ARG A 182 0.68 12.21 1.95
C ARG A 182 -0.40 11.25 2.45
N TRP A 183 -1.12 11.63 3.50
CA TRP A 183 -2.28 10.90 4.03
C TRP A 183 -3.32 10.64 2.93
N LEU A 184 -3.77 11.70 2.24
CA LEU A 184 -4.71 11.58 1.13
C LEU A 184 -4.16 10.75 -0.03
N GLY A 185 -2.88 10.93 -0.37
CA GLY A 185 -2.23 10.18 -1.44
C GLY A 185 -2.26 8.67 -1.22
N VAL A 186 -1.94 8.21 0.00
CA VAL A 186 -1.98 6.77 0.34
C VAL A 186 -3.40 6.25 0.51
N SER A 187 -4.33 7.07 1.02
CA SER A 187 -5.72 6.67 1.25
C SER A 187 -6.55 6.60 -0.03
N LEU A 188 -6.28 7.43 -1.03
CA LEU A 188 -7.07 7.51 -2.26
C LEU A 188 -6.41 6.86 -3.49
N GLY A 189 -5.08 6.78 -3.52
CA GLY A 189 -4.31 6.54 -4.74
C GLY A 189 -4.55 5.20 -5.45
N ASN A 190 -5.07 4.20 -4.75
CA ASN A 190 -5.30 2.86 -5.31
C ASN A 190 -6.75 2.63 -5.79
N TYR A 191 -7.68 3.55 -5.49
CA TYR A 191 -9.10 3.36 -5.78
C TYR A 191 -9.45 3.72 -7.22
N THR A 192 -10.42 2.99 -7.76
CA THR A 192 -10.91 3.16 -9.15
C THR A 192 -12.41 2.83 -9.26
N SER A 193 -13.12 2.71 -8.13
CA SER A 193 -14.54 2.35 -8.07
C SER A 193 -15.41 3.60 -8.09
N ALA A 194 -16.60 3.50 -8.67
CA ALA A 194 -17.56 4.60 -8.69
C ALA A 194 -18.01 4.98 -7.26
N SER A 195 -18.12 4.00 -6.37
CA SER A 195 -18.46 4.18 -4.96
C SER A 195 -17.38 4.95 -4.18
N ALA A 196 -16.09 4.66 -4.40
CA ALA A 196 -15.00 5.45 -3.83
C ALA A 196 -15.00 6.90 -4.35
N ALA A 197 -15.26 7.10 -5.65
CA ALA A 197 -15.40 8.43 -6.22
C ALA A 197 -16.60 9.18 -5.63
N ALA A 198 -17.73 8.50 -5.40
CA ALA A 198 -18.90 9.06 -4.75
C ALA A 198 -18.58 9.49 -3.31
N ALA A 199 -17.89 8.65 -2.52
CA ALA A 199 -17.49 8.99 -1.15
C ALA A 199 -16.71 10.33 -1.06
N VAL A 200 -15.78 10.56 -1.99
CA VAL A 200 -15.05 11.84 -2.07
C VAL A 200 -15.94 13.00 -2.50
N ARG A 201 -16.77 12.81 -3.53
CA ARG A 201 -17.67 13.86 -4.05
C ARG A 201 -18.71 14.27 -3.03
N ASP A 202 -19.31 13.30 -2.34
CA ASP A 202 -20.34 13.51 -1.33
C ASP A 202 -19.76 14.24 -0.11
N PHE A 203 -18.56 13.85 0.36
CA PHE A 203 -17.86 14.58 1.41
C PHE A 203 -17.64 16.05 1.04
N LEU A 204 -17.14 16.31 -0.16
CA LEU A 204 -16.88 17.66 -0.66
C LEU A 204 -18.16 18.49 -0.91
N ALA A 205 -19.30 17.84 -1.15
CA ALA A 205 -20.60 18.49 -1.31
C ALA A 205 -21.23 18.85 0.04
N GLN A 206 -21.11 17.95 1.03
CA GLN A 206 -21.61 18.16 2.40
C GLN A 206 -20.81 19.23 3.13
N CYS A 207 -19.50 19.35 2.85
CA CYS A 207 -18.62 20.34 3.47
C CYS A 207 -18.45 21.58 2.58
N SER A 208 -19.52 22.33 2.31
CA SER A 208 -19.48 23.49 1.40
C SER A 208 -18.60 24.65 1.90
N ASN A 209 -18.44 24.79 3.22
CA ASN A 209 -17.57 25.78 3.86
C ASN A 209 -16.20 25.21 4.28
N TYR A 210 -15.79 24.07 3.72
CA TYR A 210 -14.52 23.43 4.08
C TYR A 210 -13.30 24.29 3.72
N ASN A 211 -12.19 24.09 4.44
CA ASN A 211 -10.95 24.79 4.16
C ASN A 211 -10.55 24.63 2.68
N HIS A 212 -10.40 25.76 1.98
CA HIS A 212 -10.11 25.77 0.53
C HIS A 212 -8.84 25.00 0.18
N GLN A 213 -7.77 25.11 0.98
CA GLN A 213 -6.51 24.41 0.72
C GLN A 213 -6.67 22.90 0.90
N LEU A 214 -7.40 22.46 1.92
CA LEU A 214 -7.68 21.03 2.12
C LEU A 214 -8.57 20.47 1.02
N ARG A 215 -9.60 21.22 0.59
CA ARG A 215 -10.42 20.86 -0.57
C ARG A 215 -9.55 20.63 -1.81
N MET A 216 -8.60 21.52 -2.08
CA MET A 216 -7.69 21.37 -3.22
C MET A 216 -6.78 20.14 -3.08
N LYS A 217 -6.28 19.83 -1.87
CA LYS A 217 -5.50 18.61 -1.63
C LYS A 217 -6.32 17.34 -1.87
N ILE A 218 -7.59 17.32 -1.44
CA ILE A 218 -8.50 16.19 -1.68
C ILE A 218 -8.70 16.00 -3.18
N LEU A 219 -9.03 17.06 -3.91
CA LEU A 219 -9.24 17.01 -5.36
C LEU A 219 -7.97 16.55 -6.09
N GLN A 220 -6.80 17.03 -5.68
CA GLN A 220 -5.52 16.62 -6.24
C GLN A 220 -5.26 15.12 -6.03
N ALA A 221 -5.46 14.61 -4.81
CA ALA A 221 -5.27 13.20 -4.51
C ALA A 221 -6.31 12.30 -5.19
N ALA A 222 -7.53 12.79 -5.40
CA ALA A 222 -8.63 12.08 -6.04
C ALA A 222 -8.62 12.14 -7.59
N ASP A 223 -7.75 12.94 -8.22
CA ASP A 223 -7.72 13.11 -9.69
C ASP A 223 -7.60 11.77 -10.43
N THR A 224 -6.65 10.93 -10.02
CA THR A 224 -6.45 9.61 -10.65
C THR A 224 -7.65 8.69 -10.44
N LEU A 225 -8.28 8.73 -9.27
CA LEU A 225 -9.51 7.99 -8.98
C LEU A 225 -10.64 8.43 -9.93
N PHE A 226 -10.90 9.73 -10.04
CA PHE A 226 -11.96 10.25 -10.91
C PHE A 226 -11.73 9.89 -12.38
N ARG A 227 -10.51 10.12 -12.88
CA ARG A 227 -10.16 9.78 -14.27
C ARG A 227 -10.26 8.28 -14.55
N ALA A 228 -9.90 7.44 -13.58
CA ALA A 228 -10.03 5.99 -13.72
C ALA A 228 -11.49 5.55 -13.79
N VAL A 229 -12.38 6.17 -13.01
CA VAL A 229 -13.83 5.90 -13.07
C VAL A 229 -14.40 6.35 -14.41
N ASP A 230 -14.10 7.56 -14.85
CA ASP A 230 -14.60 8.09 -16.13
C ASP A 230 -14.15 7.21 -17.30
N PHE A 231 -12.88 6.81 -17.33
CA PHE A 231 -12.33 5.93 -18.37
C PHE A 231 -13.03 4.57 -18.43
N ARG A 232 -13.36 4.00 -17.27
CA ARG A 232 -14.05 2.70 -17.17
C ARG A 232 -15.53 2.76 -17.57
N GLN A 233 -16.17 3.93 -17.47
CA GLN A 233 -17.54 4.13 -17.93
C GLN A 233 -17.64 4.35 -19.44
N THR A 234 -16.55 4.76 -20.08
CA THR A 234 -16.48 5.00 -21.53
C THR A 234 -16.04 3.79 -22.37
N LYS A 235 -15.65 2.69 -21.73
CA LYS A 235 -15.34 1.40 -22.38
C LYS A 235 -16.57 0.51 -22.39
#